data_AF-V8B962-F1
#
_entry.id   AF-V8B962-F1
#
_cell.length_a   1.000
_cell.length_b   1.000
_cell.length_c   1.000
_cell.angle_alpha   90.00
_cell.angle_beta   90.00
_cell.angle_gamma   90.00
#
_symmetry.space_group_name_H-M   'P 1'
#
loop_
_entity.id
_entity.type
_entity.pdbx_description
1 polymer ?
#
loop_
_entity_poly.entity_id
_entity_poly.type
_entity_poly.pdbx_seq_one_letter_code
_entity_poly.pdbx_strand_id
1 'polypeptide(L)'
;MELLSKEIQLEWLQTQKETLETLVNLEMERKGKLDLITREELKEALGVSGETLRNWEMMGLQRFQTPMERARKVYYRPSDIYLFLSVR
;
A
#
# COMPACT_ATOMS: atom_id res chain seq x y z
N MET A 1 37.43 9.52 22.39
CA MET A 1 36.88 9.17 21.06
C MET A 1 35.87 8.03 21.14
N GLU A 2 36.12 6.94 21.88
CA GLU A 2 35.15 5.85 22.12
C GLU A 2 33.78 6.30 22.68
N LEU A 3 33.76 7.23 23.65
CA LEU A 3 32.52 7.70 24.28
C LEU A 3 31.61 8.45 23.30
N LEU A 4 32.17 9.37 22.51
CA LEU A 4 31.45 10.12 21.48
C LEU A 4 30.84 9.18 20.42
N SER A 5 31.54 8.09 20.07
CA SER A 5 31.01 7.07 19.16
C SER A 5 29.82 6.31 19.74
N LYS A 6 29.82 6.04 21.05
CA LYS A 6 28.71 5.35 21.73
C LYS A 6 27.50 6.26 21.90
N GLU A 7 27.71 7.54 22.18
CA GLU A 7 26.64 8.54 22.28
C GLU A 7 25.90 8.69 20.94
N ILE A 8 26.63 8.80 19.82
CA ILE A 8 26.04 8.85 18.47
C ILE A 8 25.25 7.58 18.15
N GLN A 9 25.79 6.41 18.52
CA GLN A 9 25.07 5.13 18.33
C GLN A 9 23.78 5.07 19.15
N LEU A 10 23.82 5.60 20.38
CA LEU A 10 22.66 5.62 21.25
C LEU A 10 21.57 6.55 20.71
N GLU A 11 21.95 7.74 20.25
CA GLU A 11 21.06 8.72 19.63
C GLU A 11 20.40 8.12 18.38
N TRP A 12 21.18 7.46 17.52
CA TRP A 12 20.66 6.80 16.33
C TRP A 12 19.64 5.70 16.67
N LEU A 13 19.93 4.87 17.69
CA LEU A 13 19.00 3.83 18.16
C LEU A 13 17.71 4.42 18.73
N GLN A 14 17.79 5.57 19.42
CA GLN A 14 16.62 6.28 19.92
C GLN A 14 15.76 6.80 18.77
N THR A 15 16.35 7.44 17.77
CA THR A 15 15.63 7.90 16.58
C THR A 15 14.99 6.75 15.82
N GLN A 16 15.70 5.63 15.66
CA GLN A 16 15.16 4.42 15.05
C GLN A 16 13.93 3.91 15.82
N LYS A 17 14.03 3.85 17.16
CA LYS A 17 12.92 3.43 18.02
C LYS A 17 11.71 4.34 17.86
N GLU A 18 11.89 5.65 17.94
CA GLU A 18 10.79 6.64 17.79
C GLU A 18 10.13 6.53 16.41
N THR A 19 10.92 6.32 15.37
CA THR A 19 10.42 6.11 14.01
C THR A 19 9.55 4.86 13.94
N LEU A 20 10.01 3.75 14.54
CA LEU A 20 9.27 2.49 14.57
C LEU A 20 7.98 2.60 15.39
N GLU A 21 8.00 3.27 16.54
CA GLU A 21 6.82 3.52 17.36
C GLU A 21 5.78 4.36 16.60
N THR A 22 6.24 5.37 15.86
CA THR A 22 5.38 6.19 15.00
C THR A 22 4.72 5.35 13.91
N LEU A 23 5.49 4.50 13.22
CA LEU A 23 4.95 3.61 12.18
C LEU A 23 3.90 2.64 12.73
N VAL A 24 4.14 2.05 13.90
CA VAL A 24 3.18 1.14 14.55
C VAL A 24 1.89 1.88 14.89
N ASN A 25 1.97 3.08 15.45
CA ASN A 25 0.79 3.87 15.78
C ASN A 25 -0.03 4.22 14.54
N LEU A 26 0.63 4.63 13.44
CA LEU A 26 -0.04 4.90 12.17
C LEU A 26 -0.75 3.66 11.61
N GLU A 27 -0.13 2.48 11.70
CA GLU A 27 -0.76 1.23 11.29
C GLU A 27 -1.94 0.83 12.19
N MET A 28 -1.86 1.10 13.49
CA MET A 28 -2.98 0.87 14.42
C MET A 28 -4.16 1.82 14.15
N GLU A 29 -3.89 3.07 13.77
CA GLU A 29 -4.91 4.06 13.42
C GLU A 29 -5.53 3.82 12.04
N ARG A 30 -4.83 3.08 11.17
CA ARG A 30 -5.29 2.76 9.82
C ARG A 30 -6.56 1.88 9.87
N LYS A 31 -7.72 2.54 9.74
CA LYS A 31 -9.04 1.89 9.64
C LYS A 31 -9.19 1.16 8.30
N GLY A 32 -8.64 -0.05 8.23
CA GLY A 32 -8.81 -0.93 7.06
C GLY A 32 -7.65 -1.89 6.89
N LYS A 33 -7.73 -3.06 7.54
CA LYS A 33 -6.67 -4.09 7.53
C LYS A 33 -6.28 -4.61 6.14
N LEU A 34 -7.09 -4.35 5.10
CA LEU A 34 -7.00 -5.02 3.82
C LEU A 34 -6.32 -4.19 2.72
N ASP A 35 -6.01 -2.92 2.98
CA ASP A 35 -5.41 -1.99 1.99
C ASP A 35 -6.15 -1.97 0.65
N LEU A 36 -7.49 -2.02 0.69
CA LEU A 36 -8.28 -2.12 -0.52
C LEU A 36 -8.78 -0.75 -0.97
N ILE A 37 -8.49 -0.42 -2.22
CA ILE A 37 -9.06 0.74 -2.91
C ILE A 37 -10.10 0.28 -3.92
N THR A 38 -11.12 1.10 -4.14
CA THR A 38 -12.16 0.86 -5.13
C THR A 38 -11.65 1.12 -6.55
N ARG A 39 -12.40 0.63 -7.55
CA ARG A 39 -12.12 0.95 -8.96
C ARG A 39 -12.08 2.45 -9.25
N GLU A 40 -12.97 3.23 -8.63
CA GLU A 40 -13.04 4.67 -8.89
C GLU A 40 -11.86 5.42 -8.28
N GLU A 41 -11.47 5.09 -7.05
CA GLU A 41 -10.27 5.65 -6.42
C GLU A 41 -9.00 5.33 -7.22
N LEU A 42 -8.88 4.10 -7.75
CA LEU A 42 -7.74 3.73 -8.59
C LEU A 42 -7.70 4.51 -9.92
N LYS A 43 -8.86 4.73 -10.55
CA LYS A 43 -8.95 5.53 -11.78
C LYS A 43 -8.53 6.97 -11.54
N GLU A 44 -9.00 7.55 -10.44
CA GLU A 44 -8.66 8.92 -10.05
C GLU A 44 -7.16 9.05 -9.74
N ALA A 45 -6.60 8.12 -8.95
CA ALA A 45 -5.20 8.13 -8.57
C ALA A 45 -4.23 8.00 -9.76
N LEU A 46 -4.59 7.19 -10.77
CA LEU A 46 -3.74 6.95 -11.94
C LEU A 46 -4.11 7.80 -13.17
N GLY A 47 -5.22 8.53 -13.13
CA GLY A 47 -5.73 9.28 -14.29
C GLY A 47 -6.10 8.41 -15.49
N VAL A 48 -6.52 7.15 -15.27
CA VAL A 48 -6.81 6.19 -16.34
C VAL A 48 -8.31 5.98 -16.56
N SER A 49 -8.67 5.61 -17.79
CA SER A 49 -10.05 5.28 -18.14
C SER A 49 -10.47 3.93 -17.53
N GLY A 50 -11.78 3.72 -17.43
CA GLY A 50 -12.32 2.42 -17.00
C GLY A 50 -11.98 1.29 -17.97
N GLU A 51 -11.77 1.60 -19.25
CA GLU A 51 -11.38 0.64 -20.29
C GLU A 51 -9.93 0.21 -20.14
N THR A 52 -9.02 1.14 -19.83
CA THR A 52 -7.63 0.82 -19.51
C THR A 52 -7.54 -0.18 -18.36
N LEU A 53 -8.29 0.04 -17.26
CA LEU A 53 -8.32 -0.91 -16.16
C LEU A 53 -8.90 -2.28 -16.56
N ARG A 54 -9.94 -2.33 -17.41
CA ARG A 54 -10.44 -3.62 -17.92
C ARG A 54 -9.38 -4.36 -18.72
N ASN A 55 -8.60 -3.65 -19.53
CA ASN A 55 -7.50 -4.24 -20.28
C ASN A 55 -6.43 -4.79 -19.33
N TRP A 56 -6.08 -4.07 -18.27
CA TRP A 56 -5.13 -4.55 -17.26
C TRP A 56 -5.66 -5.79 -16.52
N GLU A 57 -6.94 -5.82 -16.14
CA GLU A 57 -7.57 -7.01 -15.55
C GLU A 57 -7.43 -8.23 -16.47
N MET A 58 -7.63 -8.06 -17.79
CA MET A 58 -7.43 -9.14 -18.78
C MET A 58 -5.96 -9.54 -18.94
N MET A 59 -5.03 -8.60 -18.75
CA MET A 59 -3.58 -8.85 -18.77
C MET A 59 -3.06 -9.51 -17.47
N GLY A 60 -3.93 -9.76 -16.49
CA GLY A 60 -3.59 -10.45 -15.25
C GLY A 60 -3.50 -9.56 -14.02
N LEU A 61 -3.98 -8.31 -14.08
CA LEU A 61 -4.10 -7.49 -12.88
C LEU A 61 -5.09 -8.12 -11.89
N GLN A 62 -4.62 -8.37 -10.67
CA GLN A 62 -5.42 -8.99 -9.63
C GLN A 62 -6.52 -8.04 -9.14
N ARG A 63 -7.77 -8.53 -9.17
CA ARG A 63 -8.94 -7.83 -8.65
C ARG A 63 -9.62 -8.63 -7.55
N PHE A 64 -10.20 -7.93 -6.59
CA PHE A 64 -10.95 -8.52 -5.48
C PHE A 64 -12.43 -8.17 -5.61
N GLN A 65 -13.28 -9.17 -5.46
CA GLN A 65 -14.73 -9.01 -5.44
C GLN A 65 -15.29 -9.73 -4.21
N THR A 66 -16.39 -9.27 -3.66
CA THR A 66 -17.02 -10.00 -2.56
C THR A 66 -17.63 -11.30 -3.09
N PRO A 67 -17.65 -12.38 -2.28
CA PRO A 67 -18.08 -13.71 -2.73
C PRO A 67 -19.59 -13.82 -2.98
N MET A 68 -20.36 -12.73 -2.87
CA MET A 68 -21.77 -12.73 -3.25
C MET A 68 -21.90 -12.63 -4.77
N GLU A 69 -22.66 -13.54 -5.37
CA GLU A 69 -22.84 -13.68 -6.83
C GLU A 69 -23.25 -12.40 -7.58
N ARG A 70 -23.74 -11.36 -6.88
CA ARG A 70 -24.17 -10.07 -7.44
C ARG A 70 -23.33 -8.87 -7.00
N ALA A 71 -22.16 -9.10 -6.41
CA ALA A 71 -21.30 -8.04 -5.95
C ALA A 71 -20.72 -7.24 -7.12
N ARG A 72 -21.27 -6.03 -7.34
CA ARG A 72 -20.76 -5.10 -8.35
C ARG A 72 -19.48 -4.36 -7.92
N LYS A 73 -19.16 -4.35 -6.62
CA LYS A 73 -18.01 -3.64 -6.10
C LYS A 73 -16.74 -4.46 -6.30
N VAL A 74 -15.79 -3.85 -7.01
CA VAL A 74 -14.44 -4.38 -7.25
C VAL A 74 -13.45 -3.54 -6.48
N TYR A 75 -12.48 -4.23 -5.89
CA TYR A 75 -11.39 -3.66 -5.12
C TYR A 75 -10.04 -4.10 -5.66
N TYR A 76 -9.02 -3.31 -5.35
CA TYR A 76 -7.63 -3.55 -5.73
C TYR A 76 -6.74 -3.32 -4.50
N ARG A 77 -5.61 -4.01 -4.43
CA ARG A 77 -4.55 -3.69 -3.47
C ARG A 77 -3.50 -2.83 -4.17
N PRO A 78 -3.11 -1.66 -3.62
CA PRO A 78 -2.07 -0.81 -4.19
C PRO A 78 -0.77 -1.56 -4.47
N SER A 79 -0.35 -2.48 -3.60
CA SER A 79 0.83 -3.31 -3.80
C SER A 79 0.78 -4.17 -5.07
N ASP A 80 -0.38 -4.78 -5.38
CA ASP A 80 -0.58 -5.56 -6.60
C ASP A 80 -0.53 -4.65 -7.84
N ILE A 81 -1.02 -3.41 -7.73
CA ILE A 81 -0.92 -2.41 -8.80
C ILE A 81 0.55 -2.05 -9.08
N TYR A 82 1.33 -1.74 -8.05
CA TYR A 82 2.75 -1.41 -8.22
C TYR A 82 3.54 -2.55 -8.85
N LEU A 83 3.27 -3.79 -8.42
CA LEU A 83 3.90 -4.97 -9.00
C LEU A 83 3.51 -5.16 -10.47
N PHE A 84 2.23 -4.95 -10.81
CA PHE A 84 1.75 -5.06 -12.19
C PHE A 84 2.36 -4.00 -13.11
N LEU A 85 2.51 -2.76 -12.62
CA LEU A 85 3.09 -1.65 -13.37
C LEU A 85 4.61 -1.69 -13.42
N SER A 86 5.26 -2.47 -12.55
CA SER A 86 6.71 -2.64 -12.58
C SER A 86 7.15 -3.35 -13.87
N VAL A 87 8.11 -2.75 -14.58
CA VAL A 87 8.74 -3.36 -15.75
C VAL A 87 9.73 -4.41 -15.26
N ARG A 88 9.67 -5.63 -15.81
CA ARG A 88 10.70 -6.65 -15.62
C ARG A 88 11.84 -6.45 -16.60
#